data_AF-A0A4V1UQQ7-F1
#
_entry.id   AF-A0A4V1UQQ7-F1
#
_cell.length_a   1.000
_cell.length_b   1.000
_cell.length_c   1.000
_cell.angle_alpha   90.00
_cell.angle_beta   90.00
_cell.angle_gamma   90.00
#
_symmetry.space_group_name_H-M   'P 1'
#
loop_
_entity.id
_entity.type
_entity.pdbx_description
1 polymer ?
#
loop_
_entity_poly.entity_id
_entity_poly.type
_entity_poly.pdbx_seq_one_letter_code
_entity_poly.pdbx_strand_id
1 'polypeptide(L)'
;MLAAMLLLAQTPALTFSPQSDVWVYPHASDPSKDAYLRVWGTQGEAVAPDPAAASDYSYSYLRFDLPAPAEGRKLSEARLEVTQVEKPSFSLELAKSSPLQARPLLGEFDEKTWTYGDSLKIFPGKEIFGEAAPEAIDPEKPTPIVIDLMKGKGDFRAVAEKGGWVNIALTSTMDVASGERTVYRLYSKDTEKEAVRPKLVLKYE
;
A
#
# COMPACT_ATOMS: atom_id res chain seq x y z
N MET A 1 -0.94 -31.16 42.34
CA MET A 1 -1.01 -30.88 40.89
C MET A 1 -0.58 -29.43 40.70
N LEU A 2 0.63 -29.18 40.22
CA LEU A 2 1.10 -27.84 39.86
C LEU A 2 0.67 -27.57 38.42
N ALA A 3 -0.24 -26.61 38.21
CA ALA A 3 -0.55 -26.09 36.89
C ALA A 3 0.53 -25.06 36.52
N ALA A 4 1.48 -25.46 35.67
CA ALA A 4 2.39 -24.52 35.03
C ALA A 4 1.61 -23.74 33.96
N MET A 5 1.22 -22.50 34.27
CA MET A 5 0.77 -21.54 33.27
C MET A 5 1.96 -21.19 32.38
N LEU A 6 2.00 -21.76 31.16
CA LEU A 6 2.85 -21.26 30.09
C LEU A 6 2.32 -19.87 29.70
N LEU A 7 2.98 -18.79 30.16
CA LEU A 7 2.85 -17.50 29.51
C LEU A 7 3.53 -17.61 28.14
N LEU A 8 2.73 -17.75 27.08
CA LEU A 8 3.21 -17.54 25.72
C LEU A 8 3.66 -16.09 25.62
N ALA A 9 4.97 -15.87 25.56
CA ALA A 9 5.54 -14.55 25.28
C ALA A 9 5.05 -14.13 23.89
N GLN A 10 4.08 -13.21 23.83
CA GLN A 10 3.67 -12.62 22.57
C GLN A 10 4.79 -11.73 22.07
N THR A 11 5.40 -12.10 20.95
CA THR A 11 6.42 -11.26 20.34
C THR A 11 5.78 -9.98 19.82
N PRO A 12 6.30 -8.78 20.18
CA PRO A 12 5.69 -7.52 19.80
C PRO A 12 5.70 -7.34 18.28
N ALA A 13 4.66 -6.67 17.76
CA ALA A 13 4.62 -6.27 16.37
C ALA A 13 5.64 -5.15 16.12
N LEU A 14 6.38 -5.25 15.02
CA LEU A 14 7.28 -4.23 14.51
C LEU A 14 6.50 -3.34 13.55
N THR A 15 6.63 -2.02 13.68
CA THR A 15 5.96 -1.05 12.83
C THR A 15 6.99 -0.21 12.08
N PHE A 16 6.82 -0.09 10.78
CA PHE A 16 7.72 0.62 9.88
C PHE A 16 6.96 1.72 9.15
N SER A 17 7.53 2.92 9.13
CA SER A 17 7.08 4.01 8.26
C SER A 17 7.76 3.91 6.90
N PRO A 18 7.10 4.30 5.80
CA PRO A 18 7.76 4.39 4.50
C PRO A 18 8.94 5.36 4.56
N GLN A 19 10.06 4.98 3.96
CA GLN A 19 11.21 5.87 3.70
C GLN A 19 10.98 6.73 2.45
N SER A 20 10.14 6.25 1.53
CA SER A 20 9.73 6.98 0.33
C SER A 20 8.30 6.63 -0.03
N ASP A 21 7.54 7.61 -0.49
CA ASP A 21 6.33 7.37 -1.24
C ASP A 21 6.16 8.32 -2.42
N VAL A 22 5.53 7.84 -3.48
CA VAL A 22 5.28 8.65 -4.67
C VAL A 22 3.90 8.34 -5.24
N TRP A 23 3.22 9.39 -5.68
CA TRP A 23 2.02 9.28 -6.50
C TRP A 23 2.45 9.31 -7.98
N VAL A 24 2.13 8.24 -8.72
CA VAL A 24 2.51 8.07 -10.12
C VAL A 24 1.32 8.38 -11.02
N TYR A 25 1.43 9.50 -11.73
CA TYR A 25 0.48 9.98 -12.73
C TYR A 25 1.17 11.04 -13.61
N PRO A 26 0.97 11.09 -14.94
CA PRO A 26 1.65 12.06 -15.83
C PRO A 26 1.52 13.52 -15.40
N HIS A 27 0.44 13.86 -14.69
CA HIS A 27 0.16 15.22 -14.23
C HIS A 27 0.23 15.35 -12.70
N ALA A 28 0.88 14.39 -12.02
CA ALA A 28 1.17 14.50 -10.60
C ALA A 28 2.05 15.73 -10.34
N SER A 29 1.72 16.47 -9.29
CA SER A 29 2.61 17.50 -8.73
C SER A 29 3.85 16.85 -8.09
N ASP A 30 4.84 17.67 -7.72
CA ASP A 30 6.02 17.26 -6.96
C ASP A 30 5.62 16.38 -5.74
N PRO A 31 5.97 15.07 -5.74
CA PRO A 31 5.53 14.14 -4.72
C PRO A 31 5.99 14.53 -3.31
N SER A 32 7.15 15.17 -3.19
CA SER A 32 7.74 15.59 -1.90
C SER A 32 6.96 16.71 -1.19
N LYS A 33 5.93 17.25 -1.84
CA LYS A 33 5.09 18.34 -1.33
C LYS A 33 3.61 17.99 -1.29
N ASP A 34 3.22 16.80 -1.76
CA ASP A 34 1.82 16.37 -1.74
C ASP A 34 1.56 15.48 -0.52
N ALA A 35 0.71 15.94 0.39
CA ALA A 35 0.30 15.16 1.55
C ALA A 35 -0.58 13.94 1.20
N TYR A 36 -0.86 13.72 -0.10
CA TYR A 36 -1.80 12.73 -0.57
C TYR A 36 -1.25 11.85 -1.69
N LEU A 37 -1.45 10.55 -1.50
CA LEU A 37 -1.32 9.51 -2.51
C LEU A 37 -2.66 9.31 -3.20
N ARG A 38 -2.66 8.94 -4.49
CA ARG A 38 -3.90 8.66 -5.23
C ARG A 38 -3.75 7.39 -6.05
N VAL A 39 -4.84 6.63 -6.12
CA VAL A 39 -4.89 5.34 -6.81
C VAL A 39 -6.20 5.18 -7.54
N TRP A 40 -6.12 4.81 -8.81
CA TRP A 40 -7.25 4.40 -9.64
C TRP A 40 -6.78 3.55 -10.82
N GLY A 41 -7.72 2.78 -11.37
CA GLY A 41 -7.56 1.95 -12.56
C GLY A 41 -8.31 2.53 -13.75
N THR A 42 -8.38 1.74 -14.82
CA THR A 42 -9.07 2.14 -16.05
C THR A 42 -9.76 0.91 -16.63
N GLN A 43 -11.00 1.07 -17.10
CA GLN A 43 -11.75 0.01 -17.80
C GLN A 43 -11.84 -1.31 -17.00
N GLY A 44 -11.95 -1.23 -15.67
CA GLY A 44 -12.00 -2.38 -14.78
C GLY A 44 -10.66 -3.05 -14.48
N GLU A 45 -9.55 -2.55 -15.04
CA GLU A 45 -8.21 -3.06 -14.80
C GLU A 45 -7.48 -2.24 -13.74
N ALA A 46 -6.79 -2.91 -12.83
CA ALA A 46 -6.04 -2.25 -11.75
C ALA A 46 -4.63 -1.81 -12.17
N VAL A 47 -4.10 -2.41 -13.24
CA VAL A 47 -2.75 -2.18 -13.75
C VAL A 47 -2.81 -2.16 -15.27
N ALA A 48 -2.18 -1.18 -15.89
CA ALA A 48 -2.06 -1.11 -17.34
C ALA A 48 -1.32 -2.34 -17.89
N PRO A 49 -1.64 -2.77 -19.13
CA PRO A 49 -1.00 -3.95 -19.73
C PRO A 49 0.52 -3.79 -19.88
N ASP A 50 0.99 -2.55 -20.02
CA ASP A 50 2.41 -2.20 -20.05
C ASP A 50 2.62 -0.75 -19.57
N PRO A 51 3.87 -0.35 -19.25
CA PRO A 51 4.17 1.00 -18.77
C PRO A 51 3.82 2.13 -19.75
N ALA A 52 3.85 1.90 -21.06
CA ALA A 52 3.53 2.92 -22.05
C ALA A 52 2.02 3.20 -22.12
N ALA A 53 1.18 2.23 -21.73
CA ALA A 53 -0.27 2.36 -21.61
C ALA A 53 -0.76 2.91 -20.26
N ALA A 54 0.14 3.33 -19.37
CA ALA A 54 -0.21 3.71 -17.99
C ALA A 54 -0.70 5.16 -17.82
N SER A 55 -0.88 5.93 -18.90
CA SER A 55 -1.23 7.36 -18.82
C SER A 55 -2.58 7.63 -18.15
N ASP A 56 -3.52 6.70 -18.26
CA ASP A 56 -4.88 6.82 -17.72
C ASP A 56 -5.03 6.16 -16.34
N TYR A 57 -3.96 5.54 -15.84
CA TYR A 57 -3.91 4.87 -14.56
C TYR A 57 -3.26 5.78 -13.52
N SER A 58 -3.47 5.43 -12.26
CA SER A 58 -2.61 5.95 -11.22
C SER A 58 -2.31 4.94 -10.13
N TYR A 59 -1.04 4.93 -9.77
CA TYR A 59 -0.50 4.09 -8.73
C TYR A 59 0.10 4.95 -7.64
N SER A 60 0.22 4.37 -6.46
CA SER A 60 1.02 4.95 -5.40
C SER A 60 2.06 3.94 -4.95
N TYR A 61 3.31 4.35 -4.85
CA TYR A 61 4.41 3.46 -4.47
C TYR A 61 4.88 3.78 -3.07
N LEU A 62 5.16 2.74 -2.28
CA LEU A 62 5.69 2.84 -0.93
C LEU A 62 7.00 2.05 -0.86
N ARG A 63 8.03 2.61 -0.24
CA ARG A 63 9.30 1.93 0.03
C ARG A 63 9.57 1.88 1.53
N PHE A 64 9.83 0.69 2.05
CA PHE A 64 10.19 0.44 3.44
C PHE A 64 11.62 -0.10 3.53
N ASP A 65 12.34 0.25 4.60
CA ASP A 65 13.60 -0.39 4.97
C ASP A 65 13.32 -1.40 6.08
N LEU A 66 13.45 -2.68 5.76
CA LEU A 66 13.27 -3.75 6.74
C LEU A 66 14.63 -4.22 7.26
N PRO A 67 14.79 -4.41 8.57
CA PRO A 67 15.98 -5.05 9.09
C PRO A 67 16.08 -6.48 8.53
N ALA A 68 17.31 -7.01 8.49
CA ALA A 68 17.48 -8.44 8.25
C ALA A 68 16.63 -9.22 9.27
N PRO A 69 15.90 -10.27 8.85
CA PRO A 69 15.15 -11.07 9.81
C PRO A 69 16.09 -11.68 10.84
N ALA A 70 15.66 -11.66 12.10
CA ALA A 70 16.40 -12.35 13.15
C ALA A 70 16.39 -13.86 12.87
N GLU A 71 17.55 -14.50 12.97
CA GLU A 71 17.69 -15.93 12.73
C GLU A 71 16.67 -16.75 13.54
N GLY A 72 16.03 -17.70 12.87
CA GLY A 72 15.06 -18.60 13.50
C GLY A 72 13.66 -18.04 13.73
N ARG A 73 13.41 -16.76 13.46
CA ARG A 73 12.05 -16.17 13.53
C ARG A 73 11.34 -16.25 12.19
N LYS A 74 10.06 -16.61 12.19
CA LYS A 74 9.22 -16.71 10.99
C LYS A 74 8.16 -15.63 10.99
N LEU A 75 7.90 -15.03 9.82
CA LEU A 75 6.84 -14.02 9.70
C LEU A 75 5.47 -14.68 9.83
N SER A 76 4.73 -14.33 10.89
CA SER A 76 3.38 -14.84 11.18
C SER A 76 2.27 -13.88 10.78
N GLU A 77 2.55 -12.57 10.72
CA GLU A 77 1.58 -11.54 10.30
C GLU A 77 2.30 -10.43 9.53
N ALA A 78 1.67 -9.95 8.45
CA ALA A 78 2.10 -8.75 7.74
C ALA A 78 0.89 -7.94 7.30
N ARG A 79 0.78 -6.70 7.79
CA ARG A 79 -0.32 -5.79 7.46
C ARG A 79 0.23 -4.48 6.93
N LEU A 80 -0.31 -4.02 5.80
CA LEU A 80 -0.13 -2.65 5.34
C LEU A 80 -1.35 -1.83 5.76
N GLU A 81 -1.12 -0.85 6.61
CA GLU A 81 -2.14 0.07 7.07
C GLU A 81 -1.99 1.39 6.29
N VAL A 82 -3.04 1.78 5.59
CA VAL A 82 -3.15 3.08 4.93
C VAL A 82 -4.44 3.76 5.34
N THR A 83 -4.51 5.07 5.18
CA THR A 83 -5.69 5.84 5.61
C THR A 83 -6.24 6.64 4.45
N GLN A 84 -7.49 6.34 4.08
CA GLN A 84 -8.29 7.15 3.16
C GLN A 84 -8.63 8.49 3.83
N VAL A 85 -8.47 9.59 3.11
CA VAL A 85 -8.87 10.92 3.58
C VAL A 85 -10.38 11.02 3.75
N GLU A 86 -10.82 11.92 4.61
CA GLU A 86 -12.22 12.29 4.77
C GLU A 86 -12.89 12.66 3.44
N LYS A 87 -14.22 12.54 3.38
CA LYS A 87 -15.06 12.82 2.21
C LYS A 87 -14.60 12.03 0.96
N PRO A 88 -14.56 10.68 1.03
CA PRO A 88 -14.21 9.88 -0.13
C PRO A 88 -15.18 10.13 -1.28
N SER A 89 -14.68 10.09 -2.51
CA SER A 89 -15.49 10.23 -3.73
C SER A 89 -16.18 8.94 -4.15
N PHE A 90 -16.27 7.95 -3.25
CA PHE A 90 -16.81 6.63 -3.50
C PHE A 90 -17.67 6.12 -2.34
N SER A 91 -18.60 5.21 -2.65
CA SER A 91 -19.38 4.50 -1.65
C SER A 91 -18.60 3.30 -1.09
N LEU A 92 -19.02 2.81 0.08
CA LEU A 92 -18.48 1.58 0.68
C LEU A 92 -18.67 0.36 -0.24
N GLU A 93 -19.80 0.29 -0.94
CA GLU A 93 -20.10 -0.78 -1.89
C GLU A 93 -19.09 -0.78 -3.05
N LEU A 94 -18.83 0.40 -3.62
CA LEU A 94 -17.86 0.55 -4.71
C LEU A 94 -16.44 0.22 -4.23
N ALA A 95 -16.05 0.63 -3.03
CA ALA A 95 -14.77 0.26 -2.45
C ALA A 95 -14.63 -1.26 -2.27
N LYS A 96 -15.73 -1.96 -1.93
CA LYS A 96 -15.74 -3.42 -1.80
C LYS A 96 -15.66 -4.14 -3.14
N SER A 97 -16.26 -3.60 -4.21
CA SER A 97 -16.14 -4.15 -5.57
C SER A 97 -14.82 -3.82 -6.25
N SER A 98 -14.18 -2.72 -5.81
CA SER A 98 -12.90 -2.23 -6.30
C SER A 98 -11.95 -2.00 -5.13
N PRO A 99 -11.49 -3.08 -4.46
CA PRO A 99 -10.63 -2.95 -3.28
C PRO A 99 -9.29 -2.31 -3.65
N LEU A 100 -8.63 -1.76 -2.64
CA LEU A 100 -7.24 -1.35 -2.75
C LEU A 100 -6.35 -2.60 -2.69
N GLN A 101 -5.42 -2.73 -3.61
CA GLN A 101 -4.54 -3.88 -3.77
C GLN A 101 -3.09 -3.48 -3.52
N ALA A 102 -2.37 -4.29 -2.74
CA ALA A 102 -0.92 -4.19 -2.57
C ALA A 102 -0.22 -5.23 -3.47
N ARG A 103 0.75 -4.77 -4.27
CA ARG A 103 1.50 -5.58 -5.23
C ARG A 103 3.02 -5.38 -5.04
N PRO A 104 3.88 -6.32 -5.46
CA PRO A 104 5.30 -6.02 -5.59
C PRO A 104 5.49 -4.90 -6.59
N LEU A 105 6.48 -4.05 -6.36
CA LEU A 105 6.95 -3.11 -7.37
C LEU A 105 8.14 -3.72 -8.12
N LEU A 106 8.08 -3.69 -9.45
CA LEU A 106 9.22 -4.04 -10.29
C LEU A 106 10.12 -2.82 -10.39
N GLY A 107 11.39 -2.95 -9.99
CA GLY A 107 12.34 -1.83 -9.91
C GLY A 107 12.41 -1.20 -8.53
N GLU A 108 13.28 -0.19 -8.41
CA GLU A 108 13.53 0.55 -7.18
C GLU A 108 13.37 2.04 -7.45
N PHE A 109 12.81 2.77 -6.49
CA PHE A 109 12.62 4.21 -6.59
C PHE A 109 13.16 4.91 -5.35
N ASP A 110 13.56 6.17 -5.50
CA ASP A 110 13.81 7.10 -4.42
C ASP A 110 13.01 8.37 -4.70
N GLU A 111 12.19 8.77 -3.74
CA GLU A 111 11.31 9.94 -3.89
C GLU A 111 12.06 11.24 -4.18
N LYS A 112 13.27 11.41 -3.66
CA LYS A 112 14.06 12.64 -3.87
C LYS A 112 14.55 12.80 -5.29
N THR A 113 14.73 11.69 -6.00
CA THR A 113 15.21 11.67 -7.38
C THR A 113 14.13 11.23 -8.37
N TRP A 114 12.91 11.01 -7.90
CA TRP A 114 11.82 10.48 -8.71
C TRP A 114 11.44 11.45 -9.82
N THR A 115 11.27 10.89 -11.02
CA THR A 115 10.67 11.58 -12.15
C THR A 115 9.58 10.69 -12.76
N TYR A 116 8.58 11.30 -13.41
CA TYR A 116 7.56 10.51 -14.11
C TYR A 116 8.15 9.58 -15.18
N GLY A 117 9.29 9.92 -15.79
CA GLY A 117 9.98 9.07 -16.75
C GLY A 117 10.44 7.72 -16.17
N ASP A 118 10.63 7.63 -14.85
CA ASP A 118 11.01 6.39 -14.19
C ASP A 118 9.88 5.35 -14.18
N SER A 119 8.62 5.79 -14.36
CA SER A 119 7.45 4.89 -14.47
C SER A 119 7.54 3.91 -15.64
N LEU A 120 8.35 4.19 -16.67
CA LEU A 120 8.61 3.27 -17.78
C LEU A 120 9.44 2.05 -17.36
N LYS A 121 10.18 2.15 -16.25
CA LYS A 121 11.05 1.11 -15.71
C LYS A 121 10.56 0.58 -14.36
N ILE A 122 9.76 1.36 -13.66
CA ILE A 122 9.28 1.10 -12.30
C ILE A 122 7.76 0.96 -12.34
N PHE A 123 7.29 -0.28 -12.17
CA PHE A 123 5.93 -0.65 -12.52
C PHE A 123 5.31 -1.68 -11.56
N PRO A 124 3.98 -1.67 -11.32
CA PRO A 124 3.35 -2.69 -10.51
C PRO A 124 3.55 -4.10 -11.07
N GLY A 125 3.89 -5.04 -10.20
CA GLY A 125 3.97 -6.45 -10.54
C GLY A 125 2.60 -7.12 -10.67
N LYS A 126 2.60 -8.30 -11.28
CA LYS A 126 1.37 -9.03 -11.63
C LYS A 126 0.63 -9.63 -10.43
N GLU A 127 1.36 -10.17 -9.45
CA GLU A 127 0.76 -10.85 -8.30
C GLU A 127 0.33 -9.85 -7.23
N ILE A 128 -0.75 -10.14 -6.51
CA ILE A 128 -1.25 -9.32 -5.40
C ILE A 128 -0.76 -9.93 -4.09
N PHE A 129 -0.12 -9.15 -3.22
CA PHE A 129 0.21 -9.55 -1.84
C PHE A 129 -1.03 -9.60 -0.95
N GLY A 130 -1.93 -8.64 -1.12
CA GLY A 130 -3.21 -8.61 -0.44
C GLY A 130 -4.10 -7.51 -0.98
N GLU A 131 -5.38 -7.55 -0.63
CA GLU A 131 -6.33 -6.50 -0.96
C GLU A 131 -7.29 -6.25 0.22
N ALA A 132 -7.79 -5.02 0.31
CA ALA A 132 -8.79 -4.65 1.31
C ALA A 132 -9.62 -3.45 0.85
N ALA A 133 -10.79 -3.33 1.45
CA ALA A 133 -11.64 -2.15 1.39
C ALA A 133 -11.87 -1.63 2.82
N PRO A 134 -12.30 -0.37 3.00
CA PRO A 134 -12.83 0.09 4.28
C PRO A 134 -13.90 -0.86 4.84
N GLU A 135 -13.93 -1.06 6.15
CA GLU A 135 -15.03 -1.78 6.80
C GLU A 135 -16.31 -0.93 6.86
N ALA A 136 -16.12 0.37 7.09
CA ALA A 136 -17.16 1.39 7.12
C ALA A 136 -16.57 2.72 6.59
N ILE A 137 -17.44 3.64 6.15
CA ILE A 137 -17.06 4.99 5.73
C ILE A 137 -17.83 5.99 6.58
N ASP A 138 -17.11 6.85 7.28
CA ASP A 138 -17.63 8.07 7.90
C ASP A 138 -17.09 9.25 7.06
N PRO A 139 -17.95 9.98 6.32
CA PRO A 139 -17.48 11.02 5.41
C PRO A 139 -16.76 12.18 6.11
N GLU A 140 -16.93 12.34 7.43
CA GLU A 140 -16.27 13.40 8.20
C GLU A 140 -14.97 12.94 8.88
N LYS A 141 -14.55 11.68 8.69
CA LYS A 141 -13.35 11.13 9.32
C LYS A 141 -12.42 10.43 8.32
N PRO A 142 -11.10 10.47 8.58
CA PRO A 142 -10.17 9.55 7.94
C PRO A 142 -10.59 8.10 8.19
N THR A 143 -10.48 7.28 7.16
CA THR A 143 -10.95 5.89 7.17
C THR A 143 -9.77 4.93 6.99
N PRO A 144 -9.44 4.08 7.98
CA PRO A 144 -8.35 3.13 7.86
C PRO A 144 -8.70 2.00 6.87
N ILE A 145 -7.69 1.55 6.13
CA ILE A 145 -7.73 0.38 5.26
C ILE A 145 -6.54 -0.49 5.64
N VAL A 146 -6.81 -1.71 6.08
CA VAL A 146 -5.80 -2.65 6.58
C VAL A 146 -5.71 -3.82 5.62
N ILE A 147 -4.63 -3.86 4.83
CA ILE A 147 -4.38 -4.92 3.86
C ILE A 147 -3.55 -6.01 4.53
N ASP A 148 -4.09 -7.22 4.60
CA ASP A 148 -3.34 -8.41 5.00
C ASP A 148 -2.49 -8.91 3.82
N LEU A 149 -1.18 -8.67 3.92
CA LEU A 149 -0.21 -8.98 2.85
C LEU A 149 0.11 -10.47 2.73
N MET A 150 -0.43 -11.29 3.63
CA MET A 150 -0.20 -12.75 3.64
C MET A 150 -1.35 -13.52 2.97
N LYS A 151 -2.40 -12.84 2.50
CA LYS A 151 -3.62 -13.46 1.94
C LYS A 151 -3.69 -13.50 0.41
N GLY A 152 -2.83 -12.75 -0.27
CA GLY A 152 -2.77 -12.74 -1.73
C GLY A 152 -1.94 -13.89 -2.31
N LYS A 153 -1.84 -13.91 -3.64
CA LYS A 153 -1.03 -14.91 -4.39
C LYS A 153 0.46 -14.56 -4.43
N GLY A 154 0.79 -13.29 -4.22
CA GLY A 154 2.17 -12.84 -4.09
C GLY A 154 2.75 -13.27 -2.75
N ASP A 155 3.96 -13.82 -2.77
CA ASP A 155 4.66 -14.27 -1.57
C ASP A 155 5.33 -13.09 -0.84
N PHE A 156 4.54 -12.32 -0.09
CA PHE A 156 5.08 -11.21 0.70
C PHE A 156 6.05 -11.71 1.78
N ARG A 157 5.86 -12.93 2.29
CA ARG A 157 6.77 -13.53 3.28
C ARG A 157 8.18 -13.61 2.73
N ALA A 158 8.36 -14.14 1.52
CA ALA A 158 9.68 -14.22 0.88
C ALA A 158 10.34 -12.84 0.71
N VAL A 159 9.55 -11.79 0.44
CA VAL A 159 10.05 -10.42 0.32
C VAL A 159 10.51 -9.88 1.68
N ALA A 160 9.70 -10.02 2.72
CA ALA A 160 10.02 -9.54 4.05
C ALA A 160 11.19 -10.31 4.70
N GLU A 161 11.29 -11.62 4.45
CA GLU A 161 12.39 -12.47 4.95
C GLU A 161 13.72 -12.23 4.22
N LYS A 162 13.72 -11.53 3.07
CA LYS A 162 14.97 -11.06 2.47
C LYS A 162 15.57 -9.87 3.23
N GLY A 163 14.73 -9.06 3.90
CA GLY A 163 15.12 -7.78 4.48
C GLY A 163 15.51 -6.73 3.44
N GLY A 164 15.98 -5.57 3.92
CA GLY A 164 16.37 -4.42 3.09
C GLY A 164 15.16 -3.70 2.48
N TRP A 165 15.34 -3.18 1.28
CA TRP A 165 14.30 -2.40 0.60
C TRP A 165 13.12 -3.26 0.15
N VAL A 166 11.94 -2.94 0.68
CA VAL A 166 10.67 -3.51 0.25
C VAL A 166 9.84 -2.44 -0.42
N ASN A 167 9.60 -2.63 -1.72
CA ASN A 167 8.81 -1.72 -2.55
C ASN A 167 7.42 -2.32 -2.82
N ILE A 168 6.38 -1.57 -2.51
CA ILE A 168 4.97 -1.96 -2.68
C ILE A 168 4.29 -0.96 -3.61
N ALA A 169 3.54 -1.47 -4.59
CA ALA A 169 2.62 -0.68 -5.40
C ALA A 169 1.19 -0.83 -4.86
N LEU A 170 0.50 0.30 -4.67
CA LEU A 170 -0.92 0.39 -4.42
C LEU A 170 -1.67 0.60 -5.73
N THR A 171 -2.66 -0.25 -5.98
CA THR A 171 -3.45 -0.28 -7.23
C THR A 171 -4.92 -0.56 -6.92
N SER A 172 -5.83 -0.29 -7.85
CA SER A 172 -7.25 -0.63 -7.69
C SER A 172 -7.94 -0.61 -9.06
N THR A 173 -9.00 -1.40 -9.22
CA THR A 173 -9.88 -1.37 -10.41
C THR A 173 -10.86 -0.21 -10.43
N MET A 174 -10.79 0.68 -9.42
CA MET A 174 -11.64 1.87 -9.31
C MET A 174 -11.45 2.78 -10.54
N ASP A 175 -12.48 2.93 -11.36
CA ASP A 175 -12.38 3.59 -12.67
C ASP A 175 -12.80 5.06 -12.59
N VAL A 176 -11.97 5.96 -13.14
CA VAL A 176 -12.26 7.40 -13.24
C VAL A 176 -13.01 7.78 -14.52
N ALA A 177 -13.09 6.87 -15.51
CA ALA A 177 -13.72 7.12 -16.79
C ALA A 177 -15.27 7.11 -16.72
N SER A 178 -15.86 6.60 -15.64
CA SER A 178 -17.33 6.51 -15.46
C SER A 178 -18.01 7.83 -15.04
N GLY A 179 -17.32 8.97 -15.13
CA GLY A 179 -17.90 10.31 -14.96
C GLY A 179 -17.88 10.85 -13.53
N GLU A 180 -17.73 9.99 -12.54
CA GLU A 180 -17.37 10.37 -11.17
C GLU A 180 -15.85 10.22 -11.00
N ARG A 181 -15.16 11.24 -10.46
CA ARG A 181 -13.72 11.18 -10.14
C ARG A 181 -13.50 10.30 -8.91
N THR A 182 -13.83 9.04 -9.04
CA THR A 182 -13.79 8.03 -7.99
C THR A 182 -12.34 7.56 -7.87
N VAL A 183 -11.67 7.98 -6.79
CA VAL A 183 -10.27 7.66 -6.55
C VAL A 183 -10.08 7.31 -5.09
N TYR A 184 -9.18 6.38 -4.80
CA TYR A 184 -8.59 6.34 -3.48
C TYR A 184 -7.68 7.56 -3.34
N ARG A 185 -7.88 8.30 -2.26
CA ARG A 185 -7.02 9.41 -1.87
C ARG A 185 -6.54 9.13 -0.45
N LEU A 186 -5.28 8.73 -0.34
CA LEU A 186 -4.69 8.23 0.89
C LEU A 186 -3.73 9.27 1.45
N TYR A 187 -3.56 9.32 2.77
CA TYR A 187 -2.51 10.13 3.38
C TYR A 187 -1.11 9.59 3.00
N SER A 188 -0.21 10.47 2.55
CA SER A 188 1.23 10.17 2.35
C SER A 188 1.97 10.15 3.69
N LYS A 189 3.20 9.60 3.72
CA LYS A 189 4.15 9.77 4.83
C LYS A 189 4.44 11.25 5.15
N ASP A 190 4.28 12.16 4.19
CA ASP A 190 4.60 13.59 4.36
C ASP A 190 3.43 14.39 4.93
N THR A 191 2.28 13.77 5.22
CA THR A 191 1.24 14.46 5.95
C THR A 191 1.72 14.87 7.35
N GLU A 192 1.28 16.03 7.83
CA GLU A 192 1.58 16.50 9.20
C GLU A 192 0.92 15.63 10.29
N LYS A 193 -0.14 14.88 9.92
CA LYS A 193 -0.90 14.04 10.85
C LYS A 193 -0.27 12.65 10.99
N GLU A 194 0.68 12.48 11.91
CA GLU A 194 1.43 11.22 12.04
C GLU A 194 0.57 9.97 12.25
N ALA A 195 -0.56 10.11 12.95
CA ALA A 195 -1.45 9.00 13.29
C ALA A 195 -2.04 8.29 12.05
N VAL A 196 -2.20 9.00 10.94
CA VAL A 196 -2.84 8.50 9.71
C VAL A 196 -1.84 8.16 8.59
N ARG A 197 -0.54 8.35 8.84
CA ARG A 197 0.53 7.98 7.89
C ARG A 197 0.48 6.48 7.58
N PRO A 198 0.90 6.06 6.37
CA PRO A 198 1.02 4.65 6.02
C PRO A 198 1.98 3.92 6.96
N LYS A 199 1.69 2.66 7.28
CA LYS A 199 2.52 1.81 8.14
C LYS A 199 2.56 0.38 7.63
N LEU A 200 3.74 -0.23 7.68
CA LEU A 200 3.91 -1.67 7.51
C LEU A 200 4.10 -2.29 8.90
N VAL A 201 3.20 -3.20 9.28
CA VAL A 201 3.20 -3.87 10.58
C VAL A 201 3.53 -5.34 10.38
N LEU A 202 4.61 -5.81 11.00
CA LEU A 202 5.10 -7.18 10.90
C LEU A 202 5.13 -7.86 12.27
N LYS A 203 4.69 -9.10 12.34
CA LYS A 203 4.83 -9.95 13.53
C LYS A 203 5.57 -11.22 13.17
N TYR A 204 6.51 -11.60 14.02
CA TYR A 204 7.28 -12.84 13.86
C TYR A 204 7.15 -13.74 15.08
N GLU A 205 7.05 -15.03 14.85
CA GLU A 205 7.06 -16.11 15.84
C GLU A 205 8.39 -16.85 15.87
#